data_AF-A0A3C1GDT0-F1
#
_entry.id   AF-A0A3C1GDT0-F1
#
_cell.length_a   1.000
_cell.length_b   1.000
_cell.length_c   1.000
_cell.angle_alpha   90.00
_cell.angle_beta   90.00
_cell.angle_gamma   90.00
#
_symmetry.space_group_name_H-M   'P 1'
#
loop_
_entity.id
_entity.type
_entity.pdbx_description
1 polymer ?
#
loop_
_entity_poly.entity_id
_entity_poly.type
_entity_poly.pdbx_seq_one_letter_code
_entity_poly.pdbx_strand_id
1 'polypeptide(L)'
;VWDTQAQVFSVSSAKLLDVLPVFGEPLIRTFLEAGRIQNFLFFVVLFIHITIPILLGAAYWMHVMRLSRARFMPPRVVLWVTGAALVIASVLRPAFSGPPADLGRLPGIVPVDWFYFFYFPLTRLDPLWGWGILGVTGAVTLAVPWVLRGAAPARARVENLACTGCTRCWKDCPYEAIMMVPRPDDGGRYKQLAVVNPAKCVGCGICVGACDSAGILLGDQPVSLLGQAVTGRLRGVAAASGGQAPVLVYTCRLMRGLQGRLKADGTLEGLPGVTVMGLPCVGTLHPDMITKSLEAGARGIFVAGCVPEDCPYREGSLWLAERLQGQRLPSLRTLPEGRLRVRWYSPVEV
;
A
#
# COMPACT_ATOMS: atom_id res chain seq x y z
N VAL A 1 -8.59 23.56 -27.17
CA VAL A 1 -8.90 23.26 -28.59
C VAL A 1 -10.41 23.19 -28.73
N TRP A 2 -10.98 23.75 -29.79
CA TRP A 2 -12.42 23.72 -30.06
C TRP A 2 -12.68 23.13 -31.45
N ASP A 3 -12.77 21.80 -31.51
CA ASP A 3 -12.97 21.03 -32.72
C ASP A 3 -14.31 20.27 -32.68
N THR A 4 -14.65 19.60 -33.79
CA THR A 4 -15.91 18.85 -33.91
C THR A 4 -16.09 17.79 -32.82
N GLN A 5 -15.01 17.19 -32.31
CA GLN A 5 -15.08 16.23 -31.20
C GLN A 5 -15.44 16.92 -29.89
N ALA A 6 -14.78 18.02 -29.56
CA ALA A 6 -15.09 18.83 -28.40
C ALA A 6 -16.54 19.34 -28.43
N GLN A 7 -17.05 19.74 -29.59
CA GLN A 7 -18.46 20.12 -29.76
C GLN A 7 -19.41 18.98 -29.41
N VAL A 8 -19.21 17.78 -29.97
CA VAL A 8 -20.07 16.60 -29.68
C VAL A 8 -19.98 16.22 -28.19
N PHE A 9 -18.78 16.23 -27.62
CA PHE A 9 -18.57 15.97 -26.20
C PHE A 9 -19.33 16.97 -25.32
N SER A 10 -19.14 18.27 -25.55
CA SER A 10 -19.78 19.32 -24.75
C SER A 10 -21.30 19.29 -24.87
N VAL A 11 -21.84 19.13 -26.09
CA VAL A 11 -23.28 19.05 -26.33
C VAL A 11 -23.90 17.81 -25.68
N SER A 12 -23.26 16.65 -25.80
CA SER A 12 -23.75 15.40 -25.20
C SER A 12 -23.71 15.45 -23.66
N SER A 13 -22.66 16.01 -23.08
CA SER A 13 -22.55 16.24 -21.63
C SER A 13 -23.60 17.22 -21.12
N ALA A 14 -23.87 18.31 -21.85
CA ALA A 14 -24.90 19.28 -21.49
C ALA A 14 -26.29 18.63 -21.44
N LYS A 15 -26.65 17.83 -22.45
CA LYS A 15 -27.92 17.08 -22.47
C LYS A 15 -28.07 16.14 -21.28
N LEU A 16 -26.98 15.47 -20.89
CA LEU A 16 -27.01 14.57 -19.73
C LEU A 16 -27.18 15.36 -18.43
N LEU A 17 -26.55 16.52 -18.30
CA LEU A 17 -26.61 17.38 -17.10
C LEU A 17 -27.94 18.13 -16.94
N ASP A 18 -28.63 18.46 -18.04
CA ASP A 18 -29.87 19.25 -18.03
C ASP A 18 -31.04 18.60 -17.28
N VAL A 19 -30.97 17.29 -17.02
CA VAL A 19 -31.96 16.57 -16.21
C VAL A 19 -31.75 16.77 -14.70
N LEU A 20 -30.58 17.24 -14.29
CA LEU A 20 -30.32 17.56 -12.90
C LEU A 20 -30.87 18.96 -12.56
N PRO A 21 -31.59 19.12 -11.43
CA PRO A 21 -32.17 20.41 -11.01
C PRO A 21 -31.11 21.35 -10.39
N VAL A 22 -29.90 21.36 -10.95
CA VAL A 22 -28.75 22.14 -10.45
C VAL A 22 -28.65 23.49 -11.16
N PHE A 23 -29.04 23.55 -12.43
CA PHE A 23 -28.94 24.75 -13.26
C PHE A 23 -30.31 25.42 -13.42
N GLY A 24 -30.35 26.75 -13.29
CA GLY A 24 -31.58 27.52 -13.44
C GLY A 24 -32.12 27.54 -14.88
N GLU A 25 -31.26 27.30 -15.87
CA GLU A 25 -31.63 27.10 -17.27
C GLU A 25 -30.90 25.90 -17.87
N PRO A 26 -31.48 25.22 -18.89
CA PRO A 26 -30.81 24.12 -19.59
C PRO A 26 -29.48 24.60 -20.21
N LEU A 27 -28.38 23.95 -19.85
CA LEU A 27 -27.03 24.16 -20.38
C LEU A 27 -26.98 23.96 -21.90
N ILE A 28 -27.85 23.12 -22.47
CA ILE A 28 -27.91 22.95 -23.92
C ILE A 28 -28.20 24.26 -24.67
N ARG A 29 -28.88 25.22 -24.04
CA ARG A 29 -29.16 26.55 -24.62
C ARG A 29 -27.88 27.33 -24.90
N THR A 30 -26.84 27.11 -24.09
CA THR A 30 -25.51 27.68 -24.29
C THR A 30 -24.84 27.20 -25.58
N PHE A 31 -25.41 26.24 -26.31
CA PHE A 31 -24.88 25.78 -27.61
C PHE A 31 -25.73 26.21 -28.81
N LEU A 32 -26.82 26.98 -28.60
CA LEU A 32 -27.75 27.41 -29.65
C LEU A 32 -27.43 28.81 -30.22
N GLU A 33 -26.85 29.72 -29.44
CA GLU A 33 -26.57 31.11 -29.84
C GLU A 33 -25.09 31.36 -30.20
N ALA A 34 -24.67 31.04 -31.43
CA ALA A 34 -23.26 31.05 -31.88
C ALA A 34 -22.35 32.22 -31.41
N GLY A 35 -22.88 33.43 -31.21
CA GLY A 35 -22.11 34.65 -30.89
C GLY A 35 -21.83 34.93 -29.41
N ARG A 36 -22.60 34.39 -28.45
CA ARG A 36 -22.44 34.67 -27.00
C ARG A 36 -21.58 33.64 -26.27
N ILE A 37 -21.23 32.56 -26.98
CA ILE A 37 -20.80 31.27 -26.46
C ILE A 37 -19.30 31.22 -26.15
N GLN A 38 -18.47 31.90 -26.94
CA GLN A 38 -17.03 31.62 -26.89
C GLN A 38 -16.31 32.27 -25.70
N ASN A 39 -16.78 33.37 -25.13
CA ASN A 39 -16.01 34.03 -24.08
C ASN A 39 -16.38 33.50 -22.69
N PHE A 40 -17.66 33.35 -22.38
CA PHE A 40 -18.09 32.93 -21.05
C PHE A 40 -17.85 31.44 -20.79
N LEU A 41 -18.28 30.55 -21.70
CA LEU A 41 -18.09 29.10 -21.53
C LEU A 41 -16.60 28.75 -21.46
N PHE A 42 -15.77 29.31 -22.34
CA PHE A 42 -14.33 29.05 -22.31
C PHE A 42 -13.67 29.66 -21.09
N PHE A 43 -14.10 30.83 -20.61
CA PHE A 43 -13.61 31.37 -19.35
C PHE A 43 -13.91 30.44 -18.17
N VAL A 44 -15.16 29.93 -18.08
CA VAL A 44 -15.56 28.99 -17.02
C VAL A 44 -14.79 27.68 -17.15
N VAL A 45 -14.70 27.10 -18.34
CA VAL A 45 -13.97 25.85 -18.59
C VAL A 45 -12.48 26.02 -18.28
N LEU A 46 -11.86 27.14 -18.67
CA LEU A 46 -10.47 27.46 -18.37
C LEU A 46 -10.27 27.59 -16.85
N PHE A 47 -11.15 28.31 -16.16
CA PHE A 47 -11.11 28.46 -14.71
C PHE A 47 -11.21 27.10 -14.00
N ILE A 48 -12.16 26.25 -14.41
CA ILE A 48 -12.32 24.90 -13.88
C ILE A 48 -11.08 24.05 -14.20
N HIS A 49 -10.56 24.12 -15.43
CA HIS A 49 -9.41 23.35 -15.89
C HIS A 49 -8.12 23.72 -15.16
N ILE A 50 -7.95 24.96 -14.71
CA ILE A 50 -6.80 25.37 -13.90
C ILE A 50 -7.05 25.05 -12.42
N THR A 51 -8.25 25.34 -11.92
CA THR A 51 -8.56 25.21 -10.49
C THR A 51 -8.58 23.75 -10.04
N ILE A 52 -9.16 22.83 -10.82
CA ILE A 52 -9.24 21.41 -10.45
C ILE A 52 -7.85 20.79 -10.26
N PRO A 53 -6.88 20.89 -11.19
CA PRO A 53 -5.53 20.38 -10.99
C PRO A 53 -4.81 20.99 -9.80
N ILE A 54 -4.98 22.30 -9.55
CA ILE A 54 -4.39 22.95 -8.37
C ILE A 54 -4.96 22.35 -7.08
N LEU A 55 -6.28 22.22 -6.98
CA LEU A 55 -6.94 21.59 -5.83
C LEU A 55 -6.58 20.12 -5.69
N LEU A 56 -6.46 19.38 -6.79
CA LEU A 56 -6.01 17.99 -6.78
C LEU A 56 -4.56 17.88 -6.30
N GLY A 57 -3.68 18.79 -6.73
CA GLY A 57 -2.30 18.88 -6.26
C GLY A 57 -2.23 19.19 -4.76
N ALA A 58 -3.04 20.14 -4.27
CA ALA A 58 -3.14 20.46 -2.85
C ALA A 58 -3.71 19.29 -2.03
N ALA A 59 -4.73 18.59 -2.54
CA ALA A 59 -5.31 17.41 -1.91
C ALA A 59 -4.31 16.25 -1.86
N TYR A 60 -3.59 15.99 -2.96
CA TYR A 60 -2.52 15.00 -3.02
C TYR A 60 -1.41 15.35 -2.02
N TRP A 61 -0.98 16.61 -1.97
CA TRP A 61 -0.01 17.08 -1.00
C TRP A 61 -0.47 16.85 0.44
N MET A 62 -1.68 17.26 0.80
CA MET A 62 -2.26 17.01 2.12
C MET A 62 -2.39 15.52 2.45
N HIS A 63 -2.74 14.68 1.46
CA HIS A 63 -2.82 13.23 1.63
C HIS A 63 -1.44 12.64 1.91
N VAL A 64 -0.43 13.01 1.13
CA VAL A 64 0.93 12.49 1.28
C VAL A 64 1.62 13.03 2.53
N MET A 65 1.33 14.25 2.97
CA MET A 65 1.80 14.79 4.26
C MET A 65 1.35 13.95 5.47
N ARG A 66 0.30 13.12 5.33
CA ARG A 66 -0.12 12.18 6.38
C ARG A 66 0.76 10.93 6.45
N LEU A 67 1.58 10.69 5.43
CA LEU A 67 2.48 9.55 5.34
C LEU A 67 3.88 9.98 5.80
N SER A 68 4.36 9.37 6.89
CA SER A 68 5.78 9.51 7.27
C SER A 68 6.67 9.05 6.11
N ARG A 69 7.78 9.71 5.82
CA ARG A 69 8.80 9.26 4.83
C ARG A 69 8.24 8.80 3.48
N ALA A 70 7.26 9.51 2.93
CA ALA A 70 6.65 9.16 1.65
C ALA A 70 7.69 9.19 0.51
N ARG A 71 7.68 8.16 -0.34
CA ARG A 71 8.48 8.14 -1.57
C ARG A 71 7.64 8.78 -2.68
N PHE A 72 7.94 10.05 -2.98
CA PHE A 72 7.23 10.81 -4.02
C PHE A 72 7.61 10.36 -5.43
N MET A 73 8.87 9.99 -5.64
CA MET A 73 9.39 9.63 -6.95
C MET A 73 9.56 8.11 -7.07
N PRO A 74 9.15 7.50 -8.19
CA PRO A 74 9.49 6.11 -8.47
C PRO A 74 11.01 5.94 -8.65
N PRO A 75 11.51 4.69 -8.66
CA PRO A 75 12.90 4.42 -9.01
C PRO A 75 13.28 5.07 -10.34
N ARG A 76 14.51 5.61 -10.43
CA ARG A 76 14.97 6.37 -11.61
C ARG A 76 14.80 5.60 -12.93
N VAL A 77 15.01 4.29 -12.90
CA VAL A 77 14.83 3.43 -14.09
C VAL A 77 13.38 3.44 -14.56
N VAL A 78 12.42 3.27 -13.65
CA VAL A 78 10.98 3.30 -13.99
C VAL A 78 10.59 4.68 -14.52
N LEU A 79 11.10 5.75 -13.91
CA LEU A 79 10.87 7.12 -14.36
C LEU A 79 11.35 7.33 -15.80
N TRP A 80 12.60 6.97 -16.10
CA TRP A 80 13.19 7.18 -17.43
C TRP A 80 12.56 6.27 -18.49
N VAL A 81 12.32 5.00 -18.17
CA VAL A 81 11.68 4.05 -19.11
C VAL A 81 10.27 4.50 -19.44
N THR A 82 9.47 4.88 -18.44
CA THR A 82 8.10 5.35 -18.66
C THR A 82 8.09 6.67 -19.43
N GLY A 83 8.97 7.62 -19.05
CA GLY A 83 9.11 8.90 -19.74
C GLY A 83 9.50 8.73 -21.21
N ALA A 84 10.50 7.90 -21.49
CA ALA A 84 10.91 7.59 -22.86
C ALA A 84 9.80 6.91 -23.66
N ALA A 85 9.09 5.95 -23.06
CA ALA A 85 7.97 5.26 -23.70
C ALA A 85 6.84 6.24 -24.07
N LEU A 86 6.50 7.19 -23.19
CA LEU A 86 5.49 8.22 -23.46
C LEU A 86 5.92 9.19 -24.57
N VAL A 87 7.20 9.59 -24.60
CA VAL A 87 7.75 10.45 -25.67
C VAL A 87 7.76 9.71 -27.00
N ILE A 88 8.18 8.44 -27.01
CA ILE A 88 8.15 7.61 -28.23
C ILE A 88 6.70 7.47 -28.71
N ALA A 89 5.75 7.19 -27.81
CA ALA A 89 4.34 7.07 -28.15
C ALA A 89 3.78 8.37 -28.74
N SER A 90 4.13 9.54 -28.19
CA SER A 90 3.64 10.83 -28.71
C SER A 90 4.22 11.18 -30.09
N VAL A 91 5.45 10.75 -30.38
CA VAL A 91 6.08 10.92 -31.71
C VAL A 91 5.51 9.94 -32.72
N LEU A 92 5.29 8.68 -32.34
CA LEU A 92 4.76 7.64 -33.24
C LEU A 92 3.27 7.82 -33.56
N ARG A 93 2.50 8.37 -32.61
CA ARG A 93 1.06 8.60 -32.75
C ARG A 93 0.69 10.01 -32.25
N PRO A 94 1.06 11.06 -33.00
CA PRO A 94 0.72 12.43 -32.63
C PRO A 94 -0.80 12.62 -32.61
N ALA A 95 -1.29 13.33 -31.58
CA ALA A 95 -2.69 13.71 -31.47
C ALA A 95 -2.95 14.96 -32.30
N PHE A 96 -3.75 14.83 -33.36
CA PHE A 96 -4.17 15.96 -34.19
C PHE A 96 -5.57 16.41 -33.79
N SER A 97 -5.77 17.72 -33.70
CA SER A 97 -7.10 18.32 -33.55
C SER A 97 -7.93 18.06 -34.81
N GLY A 98 -9.24 17.83 -34.63
CA GLY A 98 -10.16 17.75 -35.74
C GLY A 98 -10.40 19.10 -36.43
N PRO A 99 -11.28 19.14 -37.44
CA PRO A 99 -11.77 20.39 -38.01
C PRO A 99 -12.38 21.30 -36.92
N PRO A 100 -12.29 22.63 -37.06
CA PRO A 100 -12.91 23.57 -36.12
C PRO A 100 -14.40 23.27 -35.93
N ALA A 101 -14.86 23.36 -34.69
CA ALA A 101 -16.28 23.19 -34.38
C ALA A 101 -17.13 24.29 -35.03
N ASP A 102 -18.26 23.89 -35.61
CA ASP A 102 -19.23 24.76 -36.25
C ASP A 102 -20.63 24.38 -35.72
N LEU A 103 -21.22 25.26 -34.90
CA LEU A 103 -22.55 25.05 -34.31
C LEU A 103 -23.67 25.18 -35.36
N GLY A 104 -23.39 25.78 -36.52
CA GLY A 104 -24.34 25.89 -37.63
C GLY A 104 -24.37 24.65 -38.54
N ARG A 105 -23.47 23.68 -38.32
CA ARG A 105 -23.41 22.42 -39.07
C ARG A 105 -23.60 21.23 -38.16
N LEU A 106 -24.39 20.26 -38.61
CA LEU A 106 -24.51 18.99 -37.90
C LEU A 106 -23.18 18.24 -38.00
N PRO A 107 -22.60 17.78 -36.86
CA PRO A 107 -21.39 16.98 -36.88
C PRO A 107 -21.62 15.71 -37.71
N GLY A 108 -20.68 15.41 -38.61
CA GLY A 108 -20.68 14.16 -39.39
C GLY A 108 -20.25 12.96 -38.54
N ILE A 109 -19.58 11.99 -39.17
CA ILE A 109 -18.97 10.86 -38.43
C ILE A 109 -17.78 11.41 -37.63
N VAL A 110 -17.89 11.37 -36.31
CA VAL A 110 -16.84 11.80 -35.39
C VAL A 110 -16.16 10.56 -34.79
N PRO A 111 -14.83 10.43 -34.89
CA PRO A 111 -14.12 9.33 -34.25
C PRO A 111 -14.29 9.44 -32.73
N VAL A 112 -14.76 8.37 -32.11
CA VAL A 112 -15.01 8.31 -30.65
C VAL A 112 -13.77 7.74 -29.97
N ASP A 113 -13.17 8.53 -29.07
CA ASP A 113 -12.11 8.06 -28.17
C ASP A 113 -12.75 7.52 -26.89
N TRP A 114 -12.64 6.22 -26.63
CA TRP A 114 -13.23 5.58 -25.45
C TRP A 114 -12.67 6.10 -24.11
N PHE A 115 -11.46 6.67 -24.09
CA PHE A 115 -10.89 7.28 -22.89
C PHE A 115 -11.68 8.53 -22.47
N TYR A 116 -12.02 9.40 -23.43
CA TYR A 116 -12.80 10.61 -23.16
C TYR A 116 -14.32 10.38 -23.21
N PHE A 117 -14.79 9.48 -24.08
CA PHE A 117 -16.20 9.21 -24.36
C PHE A 117 -16.72 7.93 -23.67
N PHE A 118 -16.13 7.51 -22.55
CA PHE A 118 -16.55 6.28 -21.85
C PHE A 118 -18.05 6.28 -21.46
N TYR A 119 -18.64 7.46 -21.20
CA TYR A 119 -20.06 7.63 -20.86
C TYR A 119 -20.97 7.76 -22.09
N PHE A 120 -20.42 7.86 -23.30
CA PHE A 120 -21.19 8.11 -24.52
C PHE A 120 -22.28 7.06 -24.80
N PRO A 121 -22.10 5.74 -24.55
CA PRO A 121 -23.19 4.79 -24.65
C PRO A 121 -24.40 5.15 -23.78
N LEU A 122 -24.18 5.77 -22.62
CA LEU A 122 -25.25 6.21 -21.71
C LEU A 122 -26.03 7.40 -22.28
N THR A 123 -25.40 8.23 -23.11
CA THR A 123 -26.08 9.35 -23.78
C THR A 123 -27.06 8.90 -24.87
N ARG A 124 -27.05 7.61 -25.26
CA ARG A 124 -28.06 7.02 -26.14
C ARG A 124 -29.30 6.54 -25.39
N LEU A 125 -29.22 6.44 -24.06
CA LEU A 125 -30.35 6.10 -23.20
C LEU A 125 -31.09 7.39 -22.80
N ASP A 126 -32.28 7.23 -22.20
CA ASP A 126 -32.90 8.33 -21.47
C ASP A 126 -31.90 8.84 -20.39
N PRO A 127 -31.70 10.16 -20.25
CA PRO A 127 -30.74 10.71 -19.30
C PRO A 127 -30.97 10.24 -17.84
N LEU A 128 -32.22 9.98 -17.44
CA LEU A 128 -32.52 9.45 -16.10
C LEU A 128 -31.92 8.05 -15.89
N TRP A 129 -32.04 7.17 -16.89
CA TRP A 129 -31.40 5.85 -16.87
C TRP A 129 -29.88 5.96 -16.90
N GLY A 130 -29.33 6.90 -17.68
CA GLY A 130 -27.90 7.20 -17.70
C GLY A 130 -27.36 7.58 -16.32
N TRP A 131 -28.05 8.49 -15.62
CA TRP A 131 -27.72 8.86 -14.24
C TRP A 131 -27.93 7.72 -13.24
N GLY A 132 -28.97 6.90 -13.41
CA GLY A 132 -29.20 5.72 -12.58
C GLY A 132 -28.03 4.74 -12.65
N ILE A 133 -27.55 4.42 -13.85
CA ILE A 133 -26.41 3.52 -14.06
C ILE A 133 -25.11 4.11 -13.48
N LEU A 134 -24.84 5.40 -13.75
CA LEU A 134 -23.67 6.09 -13.18
C LEU A 134 -23.71 6.13 -11.65
N GLY A 135 -24.88 6.43 -11.08
CA GLY A 135 -25.10 6.48 -9.64
C GLY A 135 -24.90 5.13 -8.98
N VAL A 136 -25.47 4.06 -9.53
CA VAL A 136 -25.30 2.69 -9.00
C VAL A 136 -23.85 2.23 -9.13
N THR A 137 -23.23 2.40 -10.30
CA THR A 137 -21.84 1.99 -10.53
C THR A 137 -20.88 2.75 -9.61
N GLY A 138 -21.12 4.06 -9.45
CA GLY A 138 -20.38 4.91 -8.52
C GLY A 138 -20.56 4.47 -7.07
N ALA A 139 -21.80 4.21 -6.63
CA ALA A 139 -22.10 3.74 -5.28
C ALA A 139 -21.46 2.37 -4.98
N VAL A 140 -21.52 1.41 -5.91
CA VAL A 140 -20.87 0.10 -5.77
C VAL A 140 -19.36 0.27 -5.65
N THR A 141 -18.74 1.05 -6.55
CA THR A 141 -17.28 1.29 -6.54
C THR A 141 -16.84 1.98 -5.25
N LEU A 142 -17.60 2.98 -4.81
CA LEU A 142 -17.37 3.66 -3.53
C LEU A 142 -17.63 2.72 -2.35
N ALA A 143 -18.55 1.76 -2.41
CA ALA A 143 -18.78 0.84 -1.30
C ALA A 143 -17.67 -0.24 -1.16
N VAL A 144 -16.88 -0.49 -2.20
CA VAL A 144 -15.84 -1.55 -2.21
C VAL A 144 -14.94 -1.51 -0.96
N PRO A 145 -14.36 -0.37 -0.54
CA PRO A 145 -13.47 -0.33 0.62
C PRO A 145 -14.17 -0.55 1.98
N TRP A 146 -15.51 -0.55 2.04
CA TRP A 146 -16.29 -0.86 3.23
C TRP A 146 -16.77 -2.31 3.24
N VAL A 147 -17.17 -2.82 2.07
CA VAL A 147 -17.62 -4.21 1.89
C VAL A 147 -16.45 -5.18 1.98
N LEU A 148 -15.29 -4.85 1.41
CA LEU A 148 -14.10 -5.70 1.41
C LEU A 148 -13.18 -5.46 2.62
N ARG A 149 -13.68 -4.89 3.73
CA ARG A 149 -12.86 -4.66 4.92
C ARG A 149 -12.49 -5.98 5.58
N GLY A 150 -11.21 -6.30 5.57
CA GLY A 150 -10.65 -7.39 6.35
C GLY A 150 -10.61 -7.10 7.86
N ALA A 151 -10.26 -8.11 8.65
CA ALA A 151 -10.07 -7.97 10.08
C ALA A 151 -8.96 -6.94 10.41
N ALA A 152 -9.16 -6.15 11.47
CA ALA A 152 -8.16 -5.21 11.94
C ALA A 152 -6.88 -5.94 12.36
N PRO A 153 -5.68 -5.45 11.99
CA PRO A 153 -4.44 -6.09 12.38
C PRO A 153 -4.19 -5.90 13.89
N ALA A 154 -3.53 -6.88 14.50
CA ALA A 154 -3.06 -6.82 15.88
C ALA A 154 -2.16 -5.58 16.08
N ARG A 155 -2.59 -4.63 16.91
CA ARG A 155 -1.87 -3.38 17.17
C ARG A 155 -0.75 -3.62 18.20
N ALA A 156 0.33 -2.86 18.10
CA ALA A 156 1.40 -2.91 19.08
C ALA A 156 1.03 -2.11 20.34
N ARG A 157 1.44 -2.60 21.51
CA ARG A 157 1.34 -1.90 22.80
C ARG A 157 2.67 -2.01 23.52
N VAL A 158 3.10 -0.94 24.20
CA VAL A 158 4.30 -0.96 25.03
C VAL A 158 3.92 -1.37 26.44
N GLU A 159 4.67 -2.30 27.01
CA GLU A 159 4.60 -2.64 28.43
C GLU A 159 5.48 -1.66 29.23
N ASN A 160 4.85 -0.87 30.08
CA ASN A 160 5.51 0.27 30.72
C ASN A 160 6.73 -0.12 31.55
N LEU A 161 6.65 -1.22 32.32
CA LEU A 161 7.71 -1.67 33.21
C LEU A 161 8.94 -2.20 32.46
N ALA A 162 8.74 -2.83 31.30
CA ALA A 162 9.82 -3.34 30.46
C ALA A 162 10.44 -2.28 29.53
N CYS A 163 9.82 -1.11 29.37
CA CYS A 163 10.28 -0.08 28.45
C CYS A 163 11.50 0.69 29.01
N THR A 164 12.61 0.65 28.27
CA THR A 164 13.85 1.35 28.65
C THR A 164 13.96 2.79 28.15
N GLY A 165 12.99 3.28 27.38
CA GLY A 165 13.04 4.62 26.79
C GLY A 165 14.13 4.83 25.73
N CYS A 166 14.76 3.77 25.20
CA CYS A 166 15.91 3.86 24.28
C CYS A 166 15.61 4.42 22.87
N THR A 167 14.36 4.69 22.54
CA THR A 167 13.89 5.32 21.29
C THR A 167 14.02 4.53 19.98
N ARG A 168 14.58 3.31 19.98
CA ARG A 168 14.75 2.52 18.73
C ARG A 168 13.43 2.21 18.03
N CYS A 169 12.43 1.76 18.78
CA CYS A 169 11.10 1.48 18.24
C CYS A 169 10.45 2.72 17.59
N TRP A 170 10.68 3.91 18.17
CA TRP A 170 10.24 5.18 17.59
C TRP A 170 10.92 5.46 16.25
N LYS A 171 12.25 5.36 16.19
CA LYS A 171 13.02 5.59 14.96
C LYS A 171 12.68 4.61 13.84
N ASP A 172 12.49 3.35 14.19
CA ASP A 172 12.23 2.28 13.22
C ASP A 172 10.78 2.24 12.72
N CYS A 173 9.84 2.92 13.40
CA CYS A 173 8.43 2.94 13.00
C CYS A 173 8.24 3.68 11.67
N PRO A 174 7.77 3.02 10.60
CA PRO A 174 7.51 3.67 9.32
C PRO A 174 6.11 4.24 9.18
N TYR A 175 5.42 4.41 10.30
CA TYR A 175 4.10 5.01 10.34
C TYR A 175 4.03 6.17 11.33
N GLU A 176 5.15 6.52 11.98
CA GLU A 176 5.19 7.47 13.10
C GLU A 176 4.08 7.18 14.12
N ALA A 177 3.84 5.89 14.34
CA ALA A 177 2.81 5.42 15.26
C ALA A 177 3.30 5.37 16.69
N ILE A 178 4.60 5.56 16.94
CA ILE A 178 5.19 5.54 18.28
C ILE A 178 5.61 6.97 18.60
N MET A 179 5.39 7.42 19.83
CA MET A 179 5.91 8.68 20.34
C MET A 179 6.65 8.42 21.65
N MET A 180 7.70 9.21 21.90
CA MET A 180 8.39 9.21 23.18
C MET A 180 7.77 10.31 24.04
N VAL A 181 7.24 9.92 25.20
CA VAL A 181 6.65 10.85 26.17
C VAL A 181 7.41 10.78 27.50
N PRO A 182 7.37 11.85 28.32
CA PRO A 182 7.82 11.76 29.70
C PRO A 182 7.13 10.60 30.41
N ARG A 183 7.92 9.77 31.10
CA ARG A 183 7.39 8.64 31.85
C ARG A 183 6.61 9.19 33.08
N PRO A 184 5.36 8.75 33.31
CA PRO A 184 4.66 9.03 34.57
C PRO A 184 5.35 8.34 35.74
N ASP A 185 5.14 8.78 36.98
CA ASP A 185 5.76 8.19 38.18
C ASP A 185 5.18 6.79 38.49
N ASP A 186 5.49 5.82 37.63
CA ASP A 186 5.03 4.43 37.65
C ASP A 186 6.09 3.45 38.17
N GLY A 187 7.14 3.97 38.81
CA GLY A 187 8.27 3.19 39.32
C GLY A 187 9.27 2.73 38.26
N GLY A 188 9.09 3.12 36.99
CA GLY A 188 10.04 2.80 35.93
C GLY A 188 11.37 3.56 36.06
N ARG A 189 12.49 2.88 35.80
CA ARG A 189 13.86 3.42 35.92
C ARG A 189 14.17 4.59 34.95
N TYR A 190 13.47 4.69 33.83
CA TYR A 190 13.86 5.54 32.70
C TYR A 190 12.89 6.70 32.49
N LYS A 191 13.42 7.90 32.24
CA LYS A 191 12.62 9.15 32.13
C LYS A 191 11.65 9.22 30.94
N GLN A 192 11.78 8.32 29.96
CA GLN A 192 11.00 8.33 28.72
C GLN A 192 10.26 7.01 28.55
N LEU A 193 9.03 7.09 28.05
CA LEU A 193 8.17 5.96 27.75
C LEU A 193 7.74 6.03 26.28
N ALA A 194 7.82 4.89 25.58
CA ALA A 194 7.27 4.79 24.24
C ALA A 194 5.75 4.54 24.33
N VAL A 195 4.95 5.33 23.61
CA VAL A 195 3.50 5.18 23.54
C VAL A 195 3.08 4.98 22.09
N VAL A 196 2.22 3.99 21.83
CA VAL A 196 1.73 3.68 20.48
C VAL A 196 0.40 4.36 20.25
N ASN A 197 0.28 5.10 19.14
CA ASN A 197 -0.98 5.58 18.59
C ASN A 197 -1.64 4.45 17.76
N PRO A 198 -2.74 3.84 18.23
CA PRO A 198 -3.38 2.71 17.55
C PRO A 198 -3.99 3.09 16.19
N ALA A 199 -4.32 4.37 15.96
CA ALA A 199 -4.88 4.84 14.69
C ALA A 199 -3.83 4.83 13.56
N LYS A 200 -2.54 4.99 13.88
CA LYS A 200 -1.43 4.94 12.91
C LYS A 200 -0.77 3.54 12.82
N CYS A 201 -0.85 2.73 13.87
CA CYS A 201 -0.10 1.47 13.95
C CYS A 201 -0.68 0.37 13.06
N VAL A 202 -0.11 0.03 11.91
CA VAL A 202 -0.66 -1.02 11.01
C VAL A 202 -0.42 -2.47 11.46
N GLY A 203 0.12 -2.70 12.67
CA GLY A 203 0.39 -4.05 13.19
C GLY A 203 1.52 -4.81 12.52
N CYS A 204 2.49 -4.11 11.91
CA CYS A 204 3.62 -4.73 11.20
C CYS A 204 4.63 -5.45 12.10
N GLY A 205 4.69 -5.13 13.40
CA GLY A 205 5.62 -5.73 14.35
C GLY A 205 7.09 -5.28 14.25
N ILE A 206 7.45 -4.33 13.36
CA ILE A 206 8.83 -3.83 13.20
C ILE A 206 9.44 -3.34 14.53
N CYS A 207 8.62 -2.72 15.38
CA CYS A 207 9.04 -2.24 16.69
C CYS A 207 9.44 -3.37 17.65
N VAL A 208 8.80 -4.54 17.55
CA VAL A 208 9.19 -5.76 18.30
C VAL A 208 10.61 -6.17 17.92
N GLY A 209 10.92 -6.19 16.61
CA GLY A 209 12.27 -6.49 16.13
C GLY A 209 13.33 -5.45 16.52
N ALA A 210 12.92 -4.27 16.98
CA ALA A 210 13.81 -3.19 17.44
C ALA A 210 14.01 -3.15 18.97
N CYS A 211 13.24 -3.93 19.73
CA CYS A 211 13.13 -3.80 21.19
C CYS A 211 13.96 -4.88 21.92
N ASP A 212 15.16 -4.51 22.37
CA ASP A 212 16.04 -5.39 23.17
C ASP A 212 15.40 -5.83 24.50
N SER A 213 14.57 -4.98 25.11
CA SER A 213 13.94 -5.30 26.40
C SER A 213 12.70 -6.18 26.27
N ALA A 214 12.32 -6.57 25.05
CA ALA A 214 11.12 -7.35 24.75
C ALA A 214 9.80 -6.75 25.30
N GLY A 215 9.78 -5.46 25.64
CA GLY A 215 8.65 -4.77 26.26
C GLY A 215 7.56 -4.29 25.29
N ILE A 216 7.42 -4.93 24.13
CA ILE A 216 6.39 -4.60 23.13
C ILE A 216 5.51 -5.82 22.91
N LEU A 217 4.23 -5.66 23.19
CA LEU A 217 3.19 -6.64 22.93
C LEU A 217 2.62 -6.40 21.52
N LEU A 218 2.23 -7.47 20.84
CA LEU A 218 1.52 -7.39 19.56
C LEU A 218 0.18 -8.10 19.68
N GLY A 219 -0.93 -7.35 19.57
CA GLY A 219 -2.27 -7.89 19.86
C GLY A 219 -2.41 -8.34 21.31
N ASP A 220 -1.82 -7.56 22.23
CA ASP A 220 -1.75 -7.85 23.68
C ASP A 220 -1.02 -9.16 24.04
N GLN A 221 -0.28 -9.76 23.09
CA GLN A 221 0.55 -10.94 23.32
C GLN A 221 2.03 -10.56 23.43
N PRO A 222 2.76 -11.07 24.44
CA PRO A 222 4.20 -10.85 24.55
C PRO A 222 4.97 -11.68 23.52
N VAL A 223 6.14 -11.17 23.14
CA VAL A 223 7.07 -11.81 22.19
C VAL A 223 7.54 -13.19 22.69
N SER A 224 7.54 -13.41 24.00
CA SER A 224 7.89 -14.69 24.61
C SER A 224 6.98 -15.83 24.13
N LEU A 225 5.69 -15.57 23.91
CA LEU A 225 4.75 -16.58 23.39
C LEU A 225 5.11 -17.00 21.95
N LEU A 226 5.57 -16.06 21.14
CA LEU A 226 6.08 -16.37 19.80
C LEU A 226 7.32 -17.28 19.90
N GLY A 227 8.23 -17.02 20.83
CA GLY A 227 9.39 -17.88 21.09
C GLY A 227 9.01 -19.28 21.58
N GLN A 228 8.02 -19.38 22.47
CA GLN A 228 7.48 -20.67 22.95
C GLN A 228 6.83 -21.45 21.81
N ALA A 229 6.03 -20.79 20.96
CA ALA A 229 5.40 -21.40 19.80
C ALA A 229 6.44 -21.94 18.80
N VAL A 230 7.51 -21.18 18.54
CA VAL A 230 8.64 -21.63 17.69
C VAL A 230 9.30 -22.87 18.31
N THR A 231 9.63 -22.82 19.60
CA THR A 231 10.29 -23.93 20.30
C THR A 231 9.43 -25.21 20.28
N GLY A 232 8.13 -25.08 20.57
CA GLY A 232 7.18 -26.19 20.53
C GLY A 232 7.06 -26.79 19.13
N ARG A 233 7.01 -25.94 18.09
CA ARG A 233 6.97 -26.37 16.69
C ARG A 233 8.22 -27.12 16.28
N LEU A 234 9.41 -26.62 16.63
CA LEU A 234 10.68 -27.29 16.34
C LEU A 234 10.72 -28.69 16.96
N ARG A 235 10.30 -28.83 18.22
CA ARG A 235 10.24 -30.13 18.91
C ARG A 235 9.25 -31.09 18.27
N GLY A 236 8.05 -30.61 17.92
CA GLY A 236 7.03 -31.43 17.28
C GLY A 236 7.49 -31.97 15.92
N VAL A 237 8.09 -31.12 15.09
CA VAL A 237 8.59 -31.54 13.76
C VAL A 237 9.80 -32.45 13.89
N ALA A 238 10.71 -32.20 14.84
CA ALA A 238 11.83 -33.10 15.11
C ALA A 238 11.35 -34.50 15.52
N ALA A 239 10.34 -34.59 16.39
CA ALA A 239 9.75 -35.86 16.80
C ALA A 239 9.09 -36.60 15.63
N ALA A 240 8.32 -35.90 14.79
CA ALA A 240 7.68 -36.48 13.61
C ALA A 240 8.69 -36.90 12.52
N SER A 241 9.88 -36.32 12.50
CA SER A 241 10.94 -36.59 11.51
C SER A 241 11.99 -37.58 12.00
N GLY A 242 11.65 -38.46 12.95
CA GLY A 242 12.58 -39.48 13.46
C GLY A 242 13.80 -38.90 14.19
N GLY A 243 13.64 -37.75 14.85
CA GLY A 243 14.72 -37.05 15.57
C GLY A 243 15.57 -36.13 14.68
N GLN A 244 15.24 -36.00 13.40
CA GLN A 244 15.99 -35.12 12.50
C GLN A 244 15.70 -33.64 12.79
N ALA A 245 16.75 -32.87 13.11
CA ALA A 245 16.63 -31.44 13.38
C ALA A 245 16.05 -30.68 12.18
N PRO A 246 14.92 -29.96 12.34
CA PRO A 246 14.24 -29.31 11.22
C PRO A 246 14.91 -27.98 10.83
N VAL A 247 14.66 -27.53 9.59
CA VAL A 247 14.97 -26.19 9.12
C VAL A 247 13.77 -25.28 9.39
N LEU A 248 14.00 -24.15 10.05
CA LEU A 248 12.97 -23.16 10.36
C LEU A 248 12.95 -22.06 9.30
N VAL A 249 11.79 -21.80 8.73
CA VAL A 249 11.56 -20.72 7.76
C VAL A 249 10.80 -19.59 8.43
N TYR A 250 11.40 -18.42 8.61
CA TYR A 250 10.67 -17.20 8.94
C TYR A 250 10.20 -16.51 7.67
N THR A 251 8.91 -16.18 7.61
CA THR A 251 8.32 -15.53 6.43
C THR A 251 7.29 -14.49 6.82
N CYS A 252 7.03 -13.53 5.92
CA CYS A 252 5.92 -12.61 6.02
C CYS A 252 4.60 -13.32 5.71
N ARG A 253 3.56 -13.11 6.52
CA ARG A 253 2.22 -13.69 6.30
C ARG A 253 1.58 -13.28 4.97
N LEU A 254 2.04 -12.18 4.36
CA LEU A 254 1.54 -11.67 3.08
C LEU A 254 2.26 -12.30 1.88
N MET A 255 3.22 -13.20 2.11
CA MET A 255 3.94 -13.88 1.04
C MET A 255 3.02 -14.91 0.36
N ARG A 256 2.75 -14.69 -0.94
CA ARG A 256 1.75 -15.49 -1.70
C ARG A 256 2.20 -16.92 -2.02
N GLY A 257 3.50 -17.17 -2.20
CA GLY A 257 4.02 -18.46 -2.69
C GLY A 257 4.02 -19.62 -1.69
N LEU A 258 3.55 -19.37 -0.47
CA LEU A 258 3.34 -20.41 0.54
C LEU A 258 1.89 -20.90 0.59
N GLN A 259 0.97 -20.24 -0.11
CA GLN A 259 -0.44 -20.62 -0.16
C GLN A 259 -0.58 -22.01 -0.82
N GLY A 260 -1.30 -22.90 -0.15
CA GLY A 260 -1.52 -24.27 -0.62
C GLY A 260 -0.40 -25.27 -0.30
N ARG A 261 0.81 -24.81 0.04
CA ARG A 261 1.97 -25.70 0.36
C ARG A 261 2.23 -25.85 1.85
N LEU A 262 1.65 -24.99 2.68
CA LEU A 262 1.78 -25.03 4.13
C LEU A 262 0.71 -25.96 4.71
N LYS A 263 1.13 -27.05 5.34
CA LYS A 263 0.24 -27.97 6.04
C LYS A 263 -0.26 -27.35 7.35
N ALA A 264 -1.34 -27.89 7.91
CA ALA A 264 -1.94 -27.41 9.16
C ALA A 264 -0.97 -27.46 10.37
N ASP A 265 0.00 -28.38 10.34
CA ASP A 265 1.07 -28.50 11.35
C ASP A 265 2.22 -27.48 11.17
N GLY A 266 2.16 -26.67 10.11
CA GLY A 266 3.18 -25.68 9.76
C GLY A 266 4.39 -26.24 9.02
N THR A 267 4.35 -27.50 8.55
CA THR A 267 5.39 -28.07 7.68
C THR A 267 5.12 -27.79 6.20
N LEU A 268 6.16 -27.82 5.38
CA LEU A 268 6.03 -27.65 3.93
C LEU A 268 5.75 -28.98 3.22
N GLU A 269 4.76 -28.96 2.34
CA GLU A 269 4.48 -30.06 1.43
C GLU A 269 5.67 -30.30 0.48
N GLY A 270 6.04 -31.57 0.32
CA GLY A 270 7.19 -32.00 -0.48
C GLY A 270 8.56 -31.80 0.18
N LEU A 271 8.63 -31.19 1.38
CA LEU A 271 9.89 -30.91 2.10
C LEU A 271 9.81 -31.35 3.57
N PRO A 272 9.89 -32.67 3.85
CA PRO A 272 9.90 -33.17 5.22
C PRO A 272 11.09 -32.59 5.99
N GLY A 273 10.86 -32.18 7.24
CA GLY A 273 11.87 -31.51 8.08
C GLY A 273 12.00 -29.99 7.85
N VAL A 274 11.16 -29.37 7.01
CA VAL A 274 11.08 -27.91 6.90
C VAL A 274 9.78 -27.43 7.54
N THR A 275 9.89 -26.46 8.44
CA THR A 275 8.73 -25.86 9.11
C THR A 275 8.74 -24.34 8.98
N VAL A 276 7.57 -23.74 8.81
CA VAL A 276 7.41 -22.31 8.55
C VAL A 276 6.80 -21.64 9.77
N MET A 277 7.37 -20.51 10.15
CA MET A 277 6.78 -19.57 11.11
C MET A 277 6.42 -18.27 10.40
N GLY A 278 5.12 -18.03 10.25
CA GLY A 278 4.58 -16.79 9.71
C GLY A 278 4.69 -15.65 10.72
N LEU A 279 5.28 -14.54 10.31
CA LEU A 279 5.33 -13.28 11.04
C LEU A 279 4.45 -12.26 10.32
N PRO A 280 3.92 -11.23 11.01
CA PRO A 280 3.24 -10.12 10.35
C PRO A 280 4.12 -9.49 9.27
N CYS A 281 5.38 -9.22 9.60
CA CYS A 281 6.44 -8.84 8.70
C CYS A 281 7.73 -9.53 9.14
N VAL A 282 8.67 -9.79 8.23
CA VAL A 282 10.01 -10.24 8.60
C VAL A 282 10.76 -9.23 9.47
N GLY A 283 10.41 -7.93 9.38
CA GLY A 283 10.95 -6.89 10.26
C GLY A 283 10.63 -7.05 11.75
N THR A 284 9.67 -7.92 12.09
CA THR A 284 9.38 -8.36 13.48
C THR A 284 10.49 -9.24 14.06
N LEU A 285 11.28 -9.88 13.20
CA LEU A 285 12.33 -10.79 13.61
C LEU A 285 13.46 -10.03 14.31
N HIS A 286 13.55 -10.20 15.62
CA HIS A 286 14.68 -9.72 16.42
C HIS A 286 15.88 -10.66 16.24
N PRO A 287 17.14 -10.18 16.17
CA PRO A 287 18.32 -11.04 16.05
C PRO A 287 18.38 -12.16 17.11
N ASP A 288 18.07 -11.88 18.38
CA ASP A 288 17.99 -12.91 19.42
C ASP A 288 17.01 -14.06 19.13
N MET A 289 15.94 -13.82 18.36
CA MET A 289 15.03 -14.90 17.99
C MET A 289 15.71 -15.90 17.05
N ILE A 290 16.66 -15.44 16.22
CA ILE A 290 17.46 -16.31 15.35
C ILE A 290 18.36 -17.18 16.23
N THR A 291 19.11 -16.57 17.15
CA THR A 291 19.99 -17.29 18.07
C THR A 291 19.22 -18.31 18.91
N LYS A 292 18.13 -17.88 19.55
CA LYS A 292 17.28 -18.76 20.38
C LYS A 292 16.66 -19.91 19.60
N SER A 293 16.33 -19.70 18.32
CA SER A 293 15.78 -20.78 17.48
C SER A 293 16.83 -21.83 17.11
N LEU A 294 18.08 -21.42 16.91
CA LEU A 294 19.20 -22.36 16.70
C LEU A 294 19.50 -23.15 17.98
N GLU A 295 19.50 -22.49 19.13
CA GLU A 295 19.66 -23.12 20.45
C GLU A 295 18.51 -24.08 20.77
N ALA A 296 17.29 -23.76 20.33
CA ALA A 296 16.11 -24.62 20.48
C ALA A 296 16.11 -25.87 19.57
N GLY A 297 17.15 -26.06 18.74
CA GLY A 297 17.35 -27.28 17.95
C GLY A 297 17.05 -27.14 16.46
N ALA A 298 16.85 -25.93 15.91
CA ALA A 298 16.76 -25.75 14.46
C ALA A 298 18.11 -26.08 13.79
N ARG A 299 18.12 -26.96 12.78
CA ARG A 299 19.31 -27.26 11.98
C ARG A 299 19.86 -26.01 11.30
N GLY A 300 18.96 -25.19 10.78
CA GLY A 300 19.26 -23.91 10.15
C GLY A 300 17.99 -23.06 10.07
N ILE A 301 18.20 -21.79 9.77
CA ILE A 301 17.16 -20.78 9.64
C ILE A 301 17.20 -20.22 8.23
N PHE A 302 16.05 -20.19 7.60
CA PHE A 302 15.83 -19.52 6.33
C PHE A 302 14.89 -18.34 6.56
N VAL A 303 15.25 -17.16 6.09
CA VAL A 303 14.36 -16.00 6.11
C VAL A 303 13.92 -15.69 4.70
N ALA A 304 12.61 -15.74 4.47
CA ALA A 304 11.95 -15.38 3.22
C ALA A 304 11.25 -14.03 3.40
N GLY A 305 11.85 -12.96 2.87
CA GLY A 305 11.32 -11.61 2.94
C GLY A 305 10.93 -11.06 1.57
N CYS A 306 10.20 -9.95 1.54
CA CYS A 306 10.00 -9.17 0.32
C CYS A 306 11.30 -8.42 -0.02
N VAL A 307 11.54 -8.17 -1.30
CA VAL A 307 12.53 -7.17 -1.75
C VAL A 307 12.35 -5.88 -0.92
N PRO A 308 13.42 -5.33 -0.29
CA PRO A 308 13.32 -4.19 0.61
C PRO A 308 12.57 -2.97 0.07
N GLU A 309 12.61 -2.78 -1.24
CA GLU A 309 11.96 -1.68 -1.96
C GLU A 309 10.44 -1.86 -2.07
N ASP A 310 9.96 -3.11 -2.09
CA ASP A 310 8.57 -3.51 -2.39
C ASP A 310 7.85 -4.13 -1.18
N CYS A 311 8.40 -3.99 0.04
CA CYS A 311 7.76 -4.54 1.21
C CYS A 311 6.42 -3.81 1.50
N PRO A 312 5.29 -4.53 1.64
CA PRO A 312 3.99 -3.90 1.95
C PRO A 312 3.97 -3.14 3.27
N TYR A 313 4.86 -3.53 4.20
CA TYR A 313 5.05 -2.83 5.47
C TYR A 313 6.17 -1.78 5.43
N ARG A 314 6.57 -1.37 4.23
CA ARG A 314 7.56 -0.34 3.92
C ARG A 314 8.99 -0.74 4.28
N GLU A 315 9.57 -0.21 5.34
CA GLU A 315 10.99 -0.46 5.67
C GLU A 315 11.26 -1.77 6.42
N GLY A 316 10.27 -2.66 6.56
CA GLY A 316 10.41 -3.88 7.38
C GLY A 316 11.51 -4.85 6.94
N SER A 317 11.58 -5.21 5.66
CA SER A 317 12.67 -6.04 5.13
C SER A 317 14.02 -5.31 5.18
N LEU A 318 14.02 -4.00 4.91
CA LEU A 318 15.23 -3.17 4.96
C LEU A 318 15.85 -3.17 6.36
N TRP A 319 15.05 -2.92 7.39
CA TRP A 319 15.53 -2.93 8.78
C TRP A 319 16.06 -4.29 9.20
N LEU A 320 15.41 -5.38 8.78
CA LEU A 320 15.97 -6.70 9.05
C LEU A 320 17.31 -6.90 8.33
N ALA A 321 17.40 -6.54 7.05
CA ALA A 321 18.64 -6.66 6.28
C ALA A 321 19.81 -5.93 6.95
N GLU A 322 19.59 -4.67 7.36
CA GLU A 322 20.60 -3.86 8.04
C GLU A 322 20.99 -4.44 9.42
N ARG A 323 20.04 -5.00 10.18
CA ARG A 323 20.31 -5.65 11.48
C ARG A 323 21.15 -6.93 11.31
N LEU A 324 20.89 -7.71 10.27
CA LEU A 324 21.66 -8.91 9.96
C LEU A 324 23.07 -8.60 9.44
N GLN A 325 23.25 -7.46 8.78
CA GLN A 325 24.54 -6.97 8.31
C GLN A 325 25.31 -6.14 9.35
N GLY A 326 24.74 -5.93 10.54
CA GLY A 326 25.36 -5.13 11.60
C GLY A 326 25.32 -3.61 11.38
N GLN A 327 24.62 -3.14 10.36
CA GLN A 327 24.46 -1.71 10.05
C GLN A 327 23.40 -1.02 10.92
N ARG A 328 22.54 -1.80 11.57
CA ARG A 328 21.45 -1.31 12.43
C ARG A 328 21.36 -2.11 13.73
N LEU A 329 21.06 -1.44 14.84
CA LEU A 329 20.76 -2.08 16.11
C LEU A 329 19.27 -2.43 16.23
N PRO A 330 18.90 -3.54 16.89
CA PRO A 330 19.79 -4.58 17.40
C PRO A 330 20.45 -5.35 16.26
N SER A 331 21.76 -5.59 16.36
CA SER A 331 22.51 -6.31 15.34
C SER A 331 22.73 -7.76 15.74
N LEU A 332 22.80 -8.64 14.74
CA LEU A 332 23.24 -10.01 14.97
C LEU A 332 24.75 -10.00 15.23
N ARG A 333 25.18 -10.30 16.46
CA ARG A 333 26.60 -10.24 16.86
C ARG A 333 27.50 -11.17 16.05
N THR A 334 27.03 -12.37 15.77
CA THR A 334 27.75 -13.41 15.03
C THR A 334 26.82 -14.08 14.04
N LEU A 335 27.16 -14.01 12.75
CA LEU A 335 26.41 -14.72 11.71
C LEU A 335 26.64 -16.23 11.85
N PRO A 336 25.57 -17.04 11.99
CA PRO A 336 25.69 -18.50 12.02
C PRO A 336 26.12 -19.01 10.64
N GLU A 337 27.42 -19.23 10.43
CA GLU A 337 27.96 -19.69 9.15
C GLU A 337 27.24 -20.95 8.67
N GLY A 338 26.76 -20.93 7.42
CA GLY A 338 26.03 -22.05 6.81
C GLY A 338 24.65 -22.34 7.41
N ARG A 339 24.28 -21.74 8.55
CA ARG A 339 23.03 -22.02 9.28
C ARG A 339 21.99 -20.90 9.19
N LEU A 340 22.34 -19.73 8.67
CA LEU A 340 21.40 -18.67 8.33
C LEU A 340 21.44 -18.37 6.83
N ARG A 341 20.30 -18.46 6.15
CA ARG A 341 20.13 -18.01 4.76
C ARG A 341 18.99 -17.01 4.68
N VAL A 342 19.18 -15.95 3.92
CA VAL A 342 18.15 -14.94 3.67
C VAL A 342 17.95 -14.82 2.17
N ARG A 343 16.69 -14.84 1.73
CA ARG A 343 16.31 -14.56 0.35
C ARG A 343 15.20 -13.52 0.33
N TRP A 344 15.37 -12.57 -0.57
CA TRP A 344 14.40 -11.53 -0.85
C TRP A 344 13.67 -11.92 -2.13
N TYR A 345 12.36 -11.86 -2.10
CA TYR A 345 11.51 -12.23 -3.22
C TYR A 345 10.72 -11.03 -3.71
N SER A 346 10.71 -10.81 -5.02
CA SER A 346 9.81 -9.85 -5.66
C SER A 346 8.38 -10.42 -5.68
N PRO A 347 7.32 -9.57 -5.60
CA PRO A 347 5.95 -10.03 -5.80
C PRO A 347 5.69 -10.81 -7.10
N VAL A 348 6.58 -10.68 -8.10
CA VAL A 348 6.48 -11.33 -9.42
C VAL A 348 7.25 -12.66 -9.50
N GLU A 349 8.19 -12.91 -8.59
CA GLU A 349 9.08 -14.09 -8.59
C GLU A 349 8.56 -15.27 -7.74
N VAL A 350 7.44 -15.08 -7.04
CA VAL A 350 6.98 -15.93 -5.91
C VAL A 350 6.03 -17.03 -6.34
#